data_AF-G2FCM0-F1
#
_entry.id   AF-G2FCM0-F1
#
_cell.length_a   1.000
_cell.length_b   1.000
_cell.length_c   1.000
_cell.angle_alpha   90.00
_cell.angle_beta   90.00
_cell.angle_gamma   90.00
#
_symmetry.space_group_name_H-M   'P 1'
#
loop_
_entity.id
_entity.type
_entity.pdbx_description
1 polymer ?
#
loop_
_entity_poly.entity_id
_entity_poly.type
_entity_poly.pdbx_seq_one_letter_code
_entity_poly.pdbx_strand_id
1 'polypeptide(L)' 'MLWVFEEGKEPVGRSGRNLLRYLNHQDEGNAEFDGFDLYALRDIEPDEEITFDYGGWEEE' A
#
# COMPACT_ATOMS: atom_id res chain seq x y z
N MET A 1 5.25 -6.64 -8.91
CA MET A 1 5.08 -7.69 -7.88
C MET A 1 4.86 -6.93 -6.58
N LEU A 2 3.80 -7.20 -5.84
CA LEU A 2 3.57 -6.62 -4.50
C LEU A 2 4.11 -7.61 -3.47
N TRP A 3 4.89 -7.12 -2.51
CA TRP A 3 5.37 -7.92 -1.38
C TRP A 3 4.54 -7.55 -0.16
N VAL A 4 4.01 -8.56 0.52
CA VAL A 4 3.21 -8.38 1.73
C VAL A 4 3.94 -9.03 2.90
N PHE A 5 4.02 -8.27 3.98
CA PHE A 5 4.65 -8.65 5.24
C PHE A 5 3.54 -8.72 6.29
N GLU A 6 3.38 -9.89 6.91
CA GLU A 6 2.46 -10.10 8.01
C GLU A 6 3.27 -10.60 9.21
N GLU A 7 2.93 -10.16 10.43
CA GLU A 7 3.66 -10.53 11.64
C GLU A 7 3.70 -12.06 11.82
N GLY A 8 4.91 -12.61 11.96
CA GLY A 8 5.13 -14.04 12.14
C GLY A 8 4.99 -14.91 10.88
N LYS A 9 4.91 -14.30 9.68
CA LYS A 9 4.85 -15.03 8.40
C LYS A 9 5.98 -14.65 7.45
N GLU A 10 6.36 -15.60 6.60
CA GLU A 10 7.31 -15.36 5.51
C GLU A 10 6.72 -14.35 4.50
N PRO A 11 7.53 -13.42 3.97
CA PRO A 11 7.07 -12.45 2.98
C PRO A 11 6.51 -13.14 1.73
N VAL A 12 5.31 -12.74 1.31
CA VAL A 12 4.65 -13.35 0.13
C VAL A 12 4.66 -12.37 -1.03
N GLY A 13 5.36 -12.74 -2.10
CA GLY A 13 5.34 -12.01 -3.37
C GLY A 13 4.12 -12.39 -4.20
N ARG A 14 3.31 -11.40 -4.59
CA ARG A 14 2.14 -11.60 -5.47
C ARG A 14 2.28 -10.88 -6.80
N SER A 15 1.85 -11.57 -7.86
CA SER A 15 1.68 -10.99 -9.19
C SER A 15 0.46 -10.06 -9.15
N GLY A 16 0.71 -8.76 -8.91
CA GLY A 16 -0.32 -7.72 -8.98
C GLY A 16 -0.86 -7.60 -10.40
N ARG A 17 -2.02 -8.21 -10.65
CA ARG A 17 -2.75 -8.12 -11.93
C ARG A 17 -3.95 -7.17 -11.88
N ASN A 18 -4.24 -6.61 -10.71
CA ASN A 18 -5.34 -5.66 -10.47
C ASN A 18 -4.88 -4.20 -10.57
N LEU A 19 -5.80 -3.26 -10.38
CA LEU A 19 -5.54 -1.81 -10.47
C LEU A 19 -4.61 -1.30 -9.35
N LEU A 20 -4.56 -1.97 -8.21
CA LEU A 20 -3.75 -1.55 -7.05
C LEU A 20 -2.25 -1.51 -7.34
N ARG A 21 -1.79 -2.15 -8.43
CA ARG A 21 -0.38 -2.10 -8.87
C ARG A 21 0.09 -0.71 -9.32
N TYR A 22 -0.83 0.23 -9.53
CA TYR A 22 -0.57 1.56 -10.05
C TYR A 22 -0.62 2.66 -9.00
N LEU A 23 -0.93 2.30 -7.75
CA LEU A 23 -0.90 3.26 -6.65
C LEU A 23 0.52 3.77 -6.45
N ASN A 24 0.65 5.07 -6.19
CA ASN A 24 1.94 5.71 -5.95
C ASN A 24 2.21 5.85 -4.44
N HIS A 25 3.48 6.12 -4.13
CA HIS A 25 3.95 6.33 -2.76
C HIS A 25 3.76 7.78 -2.30
N GLN A 26 3.32 7.95 -1.06
CA GLN A 26 3.39 9.20 -0.29
C GLN A 26 3.46 8.86 1.21
N ASP A 27 4.38 9.46 1.97
CA ASP A 27 4.56 9.19 3.41
C ASP A 27 3.28 9.46 4.21
N GLU A 28 2.61 10.58 3.92
CA GLU A 28 1.29 10.92 4.46
C GLU A 28 0.19 10.57 3.44
N GLY A 29 0.14 9.31 2.99
CA GLY A 29 -0.86 8.80 2.05
C GLY A 29 -2.29 8.86 2.58
N ASN A 30 -3.27 8.71 1.68
CA ASN A 30 -4.70 8.69 2.03
C ASN A 30 -5.29 7.28 2.18
N ALA A 31 -4.49 6.24 1.94
CA ALA A 31 -4.85 4.85 2.12
C ALA A 31 -3.70 4.02 2.72
N GLU A 32 -4.01 2.87 3.31
CA GLU A 32 -3.05 1.90 3.83
C GLU A 32 -3.43 0.47 3.43
N PHE A 33 -2.42 -0.41 3.34
CA PHE A 33 -2.64 -1.84 3.17
C PHE A 33 -2.69 -2.54 4.52
N ASP A 34 -3.76 -3.30 4.77
CA ASP A 34 -3.80 -4.35 5.80
C ASP A 34 -3.84 -5.71 5.10
N GLY A 35 -2.70 -6.40 5.14
CA GLY A 35 -2.45 -7.59 4.33
C GLY A 35 -2.55 -7.30 2.83
N PHE A 36 -3.65 -7.70 2.20
CA PHE A 36 -3.90 -7.52 0.77
C PHE A 36 -5.04 -6.55 0.45
N ASP A 37 -5.73 -6.07 1.47
CA ASP A 37 -6.86 -5.16 1.34
C ASP A 37 -6.36 -3.73 1.54
N LEU A 38 -6.87 -2.81 0.72
CA LEU A 38 -6.56 -1.39 0.80
C LEU A 38 -7.73 -0.67 1.49
N TYR A 39 -7.42 0.05 2.56
CA TYR A 39 -8.38 0.83 3.33
C TYR A 39 -8.09 2.31 3.23
N ALA A 40 -9.14 3.14 3.17
CA ALA A 40 -8.99 4.58 3.21
C ALA A 40 -8.77 5.06 4.66
N LEU A 41 -7.82 5.97 4.85
CA LEU A 41 -7.52 6.57 6.17
C LEU A 41 -8.38 7.81 6.45
N ARG A 42 -8.94 8.41 5.40
CA ARG A 42 -9.82 9.58 5.43
C ARG A 42 -10.75 9.55 4.22
N ASP A 43 -11.69 10.49 4.18
CA ASP A 43 -12.49 10.73 2.98
C ASP A 43 -11.57 11.09 1.80
N ILE A 44 -11.88 10.52 0.62
CA ILE A 44 -11.16 10.72 -0.64
C ILE A 44 -12.17 11.27 -1.65
N GLU A 45 -11.89 12.46 -2.16
CA GLU A 45 -12.79 13.11 -3.12
C GLU A 45 -12.70 12.45 -4.51
N PRO A 46 -13.73 12.58 -5.36
CA PRO A 46 -13.62 12.16 -6.76
C PRO A 46 -12.38 12.77 -7.44
N ASP A 47 -11.69 11.94 -8.22
CA ASP A 47 -10.46 12.30 -8.95
C ASP A 47 -9.22 12.59 -8.07
N GLU A 48 -9.32 12.45 -6.74
CA GLU A 48 -8.15 12.46 -5.87
C GLU A 48 -7.31 11.19 -6.08
N GLU A 49 -6.00 11.35 -6.21
CA GLU A 49 -5.09 10.23 -6.35
C GLU A 49 -5.02 9.43 -5.04
N ILE A 50 -5.13 8.11 -5.14
CA ILE A 50 -4.94 7.21 -4.00
C ILE A 50 -3.44 6.92 -3.85
N THR A 51 -2.88 7.28 -2.70
CA THR A 51 -1.47 7.07 -2.37
C THR A 51 -1.34 6.40 -1.00
N PHE A 52 -0.24 5.67 -0.80
CA PHE A 52 0.04 4.98 0.46
C PHE A 52 1.53 5.04 0.80
N ASP A 53 1.86 4.85 2.08
CA ASP A 53 3.24 4.70 2.50
C ASP A 53 3.76 3.32 2.09
N TYR A 54 4.84 3.29 1.31
CA TYR A 54 5.47 2.03 0.90
C TYR A 54 6.25 1.39 2.05
N GLY A 55 6.54 2.16 3.11
CA GLY A 55 7.46 1.82 4.17
C GLY A 55 8.91 1.72 3.67
N GLY A 56 9.84 1.52 4.60
CA GLY A 56 11.23 1.16 4.28
C GLY A 56 12.24 2.31 4.20
N TRP A 57 11.88 3.52 4.65
CA TRP A 57 12.81 4.64 4.83
C TRP A 57 13.21 4.83 6.31
N GLU A 58 13.53 3.75 7.01
CA GLU A 58 14.51 3.88 8.10
C GLU A 58 15.89 3.68 7.46
N GLU A 59 16.54 4.79 7.06
CA GLU A 59 18.00 4.79 7.01
C GLU A 59 18.47 4.69 8.46
N GLU A 60 19.24 3.65 8.79
CA GLU A 60 20.03 3.59 10.02
C GLU A 60 20.94 4.83 10.20
#